data_AF-D5EDS1-F1
#
_entry.id   AF-D5EDS1-F1
#
_cell.length_a   1.000
_cell.length_b   1.000
_cell.length_c   1.000
_cell.angle_alpha   90.00
_cell.angle_beta   90.00
_cell.angle_gamma   90.00
#
_symmetry.space_group_name_H-M   'P 1'
#
loop_
_entity.id
_entity.type
_entity.pdbx_description
1 polymer ?
#
loop_
_entity_poly.entity_id
_entity_poly.type
_entity_poly.pdbx_seq_one_letter_code
_entity_poly.pdbx_strand_id
1 'polypeptide(L)'
;MARKKTTTALWCISSIIFLLIFQAIPAEAISRGIMAEAIIESLAIPRWTGEEHFSDVPENHPAFPAVETARAYGIIFPGERFHPDLEATRMEALLFAFKAMGWSHEARLINFLVPKNNPQIPEYMIPYLTLGKACTPCAPEVFLSDPLENLNPQDLQELKDWLIQCRRSISWDQTFHGEYASLRVCREKIGTPPSSWAIFIKEFQDKENALSLQKNLSEQGLSAFMANTECAYAVYVGPYTNYVKAWEVLARIPADLAGQVVPYSEQGGNALFWAAIQIKDEQSPFIVTAHSLGKYILPLSQMNKELKAEGAINGGFFTKGKPIGTLLINGIPLFPSYERRSAVGWTAKGKALFGSGEFRAVLRKNDRIAPIGSLNTFPSQNGLALFSPEAGALPRPLQSDAEAFLLQQGAVKKLNRGDKARRIVPEGHVLLAARGYGIQIVNSLLEHGNPLSIEVQWRDSAMREAIFALQGGPMLLLDGQLQTKNEGFSKGFRERRHPRTLVGTDGKALWWIVVDGRDPWHSNGVTLMEASQLAHNLGLSTVLNLDGGGSSQLLWKGEIVNAIPGGKERPLPYGIFFGSRE
;
A
#
# COMPACT_ATOMS: atom_id res chain seq x y z
N MET A 1 -71.72 77.48 28.30
CA MET A 1 -71.38 76.68 27.11
C MET A 1 -70.13 75.85 27.44
N ALA A 2 -70.19 74.53 27.29
CA ALA A 2 -69.10 73.52 27.25
C ALA A 2 -68.17 73.23 28.48
N ARG A 3 -68.45 72.07 29.14
CA ARG A 3 -67.63 70.92 29.69
C ARG A 3 -66.09 71.03 29.78
N LYS A 4 -65.30 70.36 30.67
CA LYS A 4 -65.35 69.32 31.75
C LYS A 4 -63.92 69.30 32.41
N LYS A 5 -63.70 69.25 33.74
CA LYS A 5 -63.44 68.07 34.66
C LYS A 5 -62.45 67.00 34.11
N THR A 6 -61.43 66.39 34.78
CA THR A 6 -61.11 66.09 36.21
C THR A 6 -59.73 65.36 36.37
N THR A 7 -58.99 65.62 37.47
CA THR A 7 -58.21 64.79 38.49
C THR A 7 -57.45 63.44 38.27
N THR A 8 -56.23 63.34 38.89
CA THR A 8 -55.51 62.26 39.70
C THR A 8 -55.29 60.82 39.12
N ALA A 9 -54.31 59.94 39.46
CA ALA A 9 -53.45 59.65 40.63
C ALA A 9 -52.24 58.71 40.28
N LEU A 10 -51.31 58.51 41.24
CA LEU A 10 -50.19 57.53 41.36
C LEU A 10 -50.57 56.05 41.11
N TRP A 11 -49.58 55.16 40.87
CA TRP A 11 -49.31 53.91 41.64
C TRP A 11 -48.03 53.19 41.13
N CYS A 12 -47.15 52.81 42.06
CA CYS A 12 -45.99 51.94 41.85
C CYS A 12 -46.43 50.48 41.66
N ILE A 13 -45.82 49.74 40.72
CA ILE A 13 -45.94 48.28 40.63
C ILE A 13 -44.54 47.67 40.62
N SER A 14 -44.30 46.85 41.64
CA SER A 14 -43.17 45.93 41.81
C SER A 14 -43.21 44.83 40.74
N SER A 15 -42.13 44.68 39.96
CA SER A 15 -41.91 43.50 39.11
C SER A 15 -40.91 42.58 39.77
N ILE A 16 -41.42 41.47 40.31
CA ILE A 16 -40.64 40.35 40.85
C ILE A 16 -39.96 39.65 39.68
N ILE A 17 -38.63 39.72 39.64
CA ILE A 17 -37.79 38.93 38.72
C ILE A 17 -37.68 37.53 39.33
N PHE A 18 -38.38 36.55 38.75
CA PHE A 18 -38.15 35.14 39.03
C PHE A 18 -36.83 34.74 38.36
N LEU A 19 -35.74 34.75 39.14
CA LEU A 19 -34.49 34.10 38.76
C LEU A 19 -34.73 32.58 38.86
N LEU A 20 -35.10 31.97 37.73
CA LEU A 20 -35.03 30.51 37.56
C LEU A 20 -33.56 30.12 37.53
N ILE A 21 -33.00 29.84 38.72
CA ILE A 21 -31.77 29.09 38.85
C ILE A 21 -32.13 27.66 38.43
N PHE A 22 -31.90 27.33 37.16
CA PHE A 22 -31.71 25.94 36.76
C PHE A 22 -30.44 25.47 37.48
N GLN A 23 -30.60 24.80 38.62
CA GLN A 23 -29.55 23.90 39.08
C GLN A 23 -29.47 22.82 38.01
N ALA A 24 -28.43 22.89 37.18
CA ALA A 24 -28.04 21.78 36.33
C ALA A 24 -27.80 20.60 37.27
N ILE A 25 -28.74 19.65 37.30
CA ILE A 25 -28.49 18.32 37.84
C ILE A 25 -27.25 17.85 37.08
N PRO A 26 -26.13 17.50 37.75
CA PRO A 26 -24.98 16.97 37.03
C PRO A 26 -25.48 15.78 36.22
N ALA A 27 -25.39 15.88 34.90
CA ALA A 27 -25.85 14.82 34.03
C ALA A 27 -25.07 13.56 34.41
N GLU A 28 -25.79 12.47 34.69
CA GLU A 28 -25.18 11.21 35.14
C GLU A 28 -24.13 10.77 34.12
N ALA A 29 -22.88 10.65 34.57
CA ALA A 29 -21.77 10.28 33.71
C ALA A 29 -21.99 8.86 33.17
N ILE A 30 -21.75 8.68 31.87
CA ILE A 30 -21.93 7.40 31.19
C ILE A 30 -20.72 6.52 31.44
N SER A 31 -20.95 5.27 31.87
CA SER A 31 -19.88 4.30 32.07
C SER A 31 -19.32 3.76 30.76
N ARG A 32 -18.07 3.27 30.80
CA ARG A 32 -17.40 2.58 29.68
C ARG A 32 -18.20 1.39 29.15
N GLY A 33 -18.89 0.66 30.03
CA GLY A 33 -19.76 -0.45 29.64
C GLY A 33 -20.95 0.01 28.79
N ILE A 34 -21.63 1.08 29.20
CA ILE A 34 -22.76 1.66 28.45
C ILE A 34 -22.27 2.23 27.11
N MET A 35 -21.13 2.92 27.11
CA MET A 35 -20.48 3.42 25.89
C MET A 35 -20.18 2.29 24.90
N ALA A 36 -19.54 1.21 25.36
CA ALA A 36 -19.21 0.07 24.51
C ALA A 36 -20.47 -0.57 23.91
N GLU A 37 -21.52 -0.78 24.72
CA GLU A 37 -22.81 -1.30 24.27
C GLU A 37 -23.42 -0.44 23.16
N ALA A 38 -23.47 0.88 23.36
CA ALA A 38 -24.00 1.82 22.38
C ALA A 38 -23.21 1.79 21.05
N ILE A 39 -21.88 1.67 21.10
CA ILE A 39 -21.04 1.61 19.90
C ILE A 39 -21.24 0.29 19.15
N ILE A 40 -21.17 -0.85 19.85
CA ILE A 40 -21.36 -2.19 19.27
C ILE A 40 -22.74 -2.30 18.60
N GLU A 41 -23.78 -1.83 19.29
CA GLU A 41 -25.16 -1.82 18.76
C GLU A 41 -25.30 -0.90 17.54
N SER A 42 -24.83 0.35 17.63
CA SER A 42 -24.98 1.33 16.54
C SER A 42 -24.27 0.90 15.27
N LEU A 43 -23.09 0.27 15.41
CA LEU A 43 -22.32 -0.30 14.30
C LEU A 43 -22.86 -1.65 13.80
N ALA A 44 -23.82 -2.25 14.52
CA ALA A 44 -24.34 -3.59 14.26
C ALA A 44 -23.22 -4.64 14.18
N ILE A 45 -22.23 -4.55 15.08
CA ILE A 45 -21.15 -5.52 15.16
C ILE A 45 -21.72 -6.86 15.67
N PRO A 46 -21.48 -7.99 14.98
CA PRO A 46 -22.03 -9.27 15.40
C PRO A 46 -21.53 -9.65 16.79
N ARG A 47 -22.45 -10.00 17.70
CA ARG A 47 -22.11 -10.40 19.05
C ARG A 47 -21.28 -11.67 19.03
N TRP A 48 -20.24 -11.68 19.85
CA TRP A 48 -19.46 -12.89 20.08
C TRP A 48 -20.13 -13.74 21.16
N THR A 49 -20.29 -15.03 20.89
CA THR A 49 -21.01 -15.99 21.77
C THR A 49 -20.19 -17.26 22.02
N GLY A 50 -18.86 -17.17 21.95
CA GLY A 50 -17.99 -18.31 22.21
C GLY A 50 -17.86 -18.60 23.71
N GLU A 51 -17.15 -19.69 24.04
CA GLU A 51 -17.08 -20.24 25.40
C GLU A 51 -15.91 -19.69 26.25
N GLU A 52 -14.91 -19.04 25.65
CA GLU A 52 -13.73 -18.49 26.35
C GLU A 52 -13.94 -17.03 26.81
N HIS A 53 -14.39 -16.83 28.06
CA HIS A 53 -14.80 -15.50 28.56
C HIS A 53 -13.70 -14.64 29.19
N PHE A 54 -13.87 -13.31 29.15
CA PHE A 54 -13.00 -12.35 29.85
C PHE A 54 -13.32 -12.28 31.35
N SER A 55 -12.30 -12.45 32.19
CA SER A 55 -12.48 -12.41 33.64
C SER A 55 -12.72 -11.02 34.25
N ASP A 56 -12.51 -9.93 33.49
CA ASP A 56 -12.65 -8.54 33.98
C ASP A 56 -14.11 -8.09 34.09
N VAL A 57 -15.05 -8.74 33.40
CA VAL A 57 -16.47 -8.39 33.43
C VAL A 57 -17.30 -9.63 33.84
N PRO A 58 -18.02 -9.58 34.96
CA PRO A 58 -18.90 -10.68 35.37
C PRO A 58 -19.99 -10.98 34.31
N GLU A 59 -20.32 -12.26 34.11
CA GLU A 59 -21.35 -12.68 33.12
C GLU A 59 -22.73 -12.04 33.35
N ASN A 60 -23.05 -11.70 34.60
CA ASN A 60 -24.30 -11.04 34.97
C ASN A 60 -24.28 -9.51 34.80
N HIS A 61 -23.15 -8.93 34.41
CA HIS A 61 -23.02 -7.49 34.20
C HIS A 61 -23.74 -7.07 32.90
N PRO A 62 -24.54 -5.99 32.88
CA PRO A 62 -25.32 -5.61 31.69
C PRO A 62 -24.47 -5.36 30.43
N ALA A 63 -23.25 -4.83 30.59
CA ALA A 63 -22.34 -4.59 29.48
C ALA A 63 -21.51 -5.82 29.05
N PHE A 64 -21.66 -6.96 29.73
CA PHE A 64 -20.88 -8.18 29.46
C PHE A 64 -20.88 -8.56 27.96
N PRO A 65 -22.04 -8.63 27.26
CA PRO A 65 -22.04 -9.02 25.85
C PRO A 65 -21.26 -8.06 24.95
N ALA A 66 -21.25 -6.76 25.26
CA ALA A 66 -20.52 -5.75 24.50
C ALA A 66 -19.02 -5.85 24.70
N VAL A 67 -18.59 -5.96 25.96
CA VAL A 67 -17.17 -6.00 26.31
C VAL A 67 -16.53 -7.29 25.81
N GLU A 68 -17.22 -8.42 25.96
CA GLU A 68 -16.81 -9.71 25.38
C GLU A 68 -16.63 -9.63 23.87
N THR A 69 -17.63 -9.05 23.18
CA THR A 69 -17.57 -8.82 21.74
C THR A 69 -16.35 -7.96 21.39
N ALA A 70 -16.20 -6.79 22.02
CA ALA A 70 -15.11 -5.89 21.73
C ALA A 70 -13.72 -6.52 21.95
N ARG A 71 -13.57 -7.32 23.01
CA ARG A 71 -12.33 -8.06 23.27
C ARG A 71 -12.10 -9.18 22.25
N ALA A 72 -13.13 -9.95 21.92
CA ALA A 72 -13.05 -11.03 20.94
C ALA A 72 -12.64 -10.54 19.55
N TYR A 73 -13.05 -9.32 19.16
CA TYR A 73 -12.61 -8.69 17.91
C TYR A 73 -11.25 -7.96 18.02
N GLY A 74 -10.69 -7.81 19.21
CA GLY A 74 -9.43 -7.06 19.44
C GLY A 74 -9.61 -5.53 19.44
N ILE A 75 -10.84 -5.02 19.57
CA ILE A 75 -11.12 -3.59 19.80
C ILE A 75 -10.52 -3.17 21.16
N ILE A 76 -10.72 -4.03 22.17
CA ILE A 76 -10.00 -4.00 23.44
C ILE A 76 -8.80 -4.92 23.29
N PHE A 77 -7.59 -4.43 23.58
CA PHE A 77 -6.39 -5.24 23.41
C PHE A 77 -6.36 -6.38 24.46
N PRO A 78 -5.90 -7.61 24.13
CA PRO A 78 -5.93 -8.74 25.06
C PRO A 78 -5.25 -8.48 26.42
N GLY A 79 -4.19 -7.65 26.44
CA GLY A 79 -3.47 -7.30 27.67
C GLY A 79 -4.10 -6.17 28.51
N GLU A 80 -5.16 -5.51 28.02
CA GLU A 80 -5.80 -4.39 28.72
C GLU A 80 -6.90 -4.87 29.67
N ARG A 81 -7.06 -4.16 30.80
CA ARG A 81 -8.27 -4.22 31.63
C ARG A 81 -9.20 -3.09 31.22
N PHE A 82 -10.47 -3.41 31.02
CA PHE A 82 -11.45 -2.46 30.48
C PHE A 82 -12.14 -1.65 31.58
N HIS A 83 -12.43 -2.29 32.72
CA HIS A 83 -13.13 -1.68 33.87
C HIS A 83 -14.47 -1.01 33.47
N PRO A 84 -15.54 -1.80 33.23
CA PRO A 84 -16.77 -1.33 32.60
C PRO A 84 -17.55 -0.28 33.41
N ASP A 85 -17.34 -0.22 34.73
CA ASP A 85 -18.04 0.70 35.64
C ASP A 85 -17.38 2.08 35.74
N LEU A 86 -16.17 2.27 35.19
CA LEU A 86 -15.54 3.58 35.16
C LEU A 86 -16.28 4.51 34.19
N GLU A 87 -16.29 5.79 34.51
CA GLU A 87 -16.79 6.84 33.63
C GLU A 87 -15.97 6.87 32.33
N ALA A 88 -16.66 7.03 31.19
CA ALA A 88 -16.03 7.15 29.89
C ALA A 88 -15.93 8.62 29.49
N THR A 89 -14.76 9.00 28.97
CA THR A 89 -14.56 10.31 28.35
C THR A 89 -14.99 10.32 26.89
N ARG A 90 -15.26 11.51 26.34
CA ARG A 90 -15.53 11.69 24.90
C ARG A 90 -14.38 11.17 24.02
N MET A 91 -13.14 11.38 24.44
CA MET A 91 -11.96 10.87 23.73
C MET A 91 -11.92 9.34 23.68
N GLU A 92 -12.22 8.67 24.79
CA GLU A 92 -12.28 7.20 24.83
C GLU A 92 -13.36 6.66 23.91
N ALA A 93 -14.52 7.33 23.84
CA ALA A 93 -15.56 7.00 22.88
C ALA A 93 -15.09 7.12 21.43
N LEU A 94 -14.37 8.20 21.06
CA LEU A 94 -13.82 8.33 19.70
C LEU A 94 -12.82 7.22 19.38
N LEU A 95 -11.86 6.97 20.28
CA LEU A 95 -10.88 5.90 20.10
C LEU A 95 -11.57 4.55 19.89
N PHE A 96 -12.53 4.22 20.77
CA PHE A 96 -13.24 2.95 20.71
C PHE A 96 -14.08 2.84 19.43
N ALA A 97 -14.78 3.91 19.04
CA ALA A 97 -15.57 3.97 17.83
C ALA A 97 -14.74 3.72 16.57
N PHE A 98 -13.61 4.42 16.41
CA PHE A 98 -12.74 4.22 15.24
C PHE A 98 -12.11 2.83 15.20
N LYS A 99 -11.67 2.29 16.35
CA LYS A 99 -11.22 0.90 16.42
C LYS A 99 -12.32 -0.07 15.98
N ALA A 100 -13.54 0.11 16.48
CA ALA A 100 -14.69 -0.73 16.14
C ALA A 100 -15.08 -0.64 14.66
N MET A 101 -14.94 0.53 14.03
CA MET A 101 -15.17 0.73 12.61
C MET A 101 -14.06 0.15 11.70
N GLY A 102 -12.92 -0.28 12.26
CA GLY A 102 -11.77 -0.78 11.49
C GLY A 102 -10.85 0.31 10.94
N TRP A 103 -10.72 1.44 11.66
CA TRP A 103 -9.97 2.64 11.24
C TRP A 103 -8.62 2.81 11.97
N SER A 104 -8.11 1.75 12.58
CA SER A 104 -6.85 1.78 13.35
C SER A 104 -5.62 2.05 12.48
N HIS A 105 -5.65 1.65 11.20
CA HIS A 105 -4.54 1.92 10.27
C HIS A 105 -4.45 3.41 9.95
N GLU A 106 -5.58 4.03 9.63
CA GLU A 106 -5.70 5.46 9.34
C GLU A 106 -5.29 6.31 10.53
N ALA A 107 -5.62 5.87 11.76
CA ALA A 107 -5.21 6.56 12.97
C ALA A 107 -3.68 6.59 13.09
N ARG A 108 -2.99 5.47 12.85
CA ARG A 108 -1.51 5.47 12.83
C ARG A 108 -0.96 6.34 11.69
N LEU A 109 -1.57 6.26 10.52
CA LEU A 109 -1.11 6.99 9.34
C LEU A 109 -1.25 8.51 9.50
N ILE A 110 -2.39 9.00 10.00
CA ILE A 110 -2.59 10.45 10.19
C ILE A 110 -1.64 11.01 11.26
N ASN A 111 -1.28 10.21 12.26
CA ASN A 111 -0.28 10.61 13.27
C ASN A 111 1.09 10.88 12.63
N PHE A 112 1.45 10.07 11.63
CA PHE A 112 2.67 10.28 10.86
C PHE A 112 2.56 11.50 9.92
N LEU A 113 1.45 11.63 9.20
CA LEU A 113 1.28 12.67 8.18
C LEU A 113 1.04 14.07 8.77
N VAL A 114 0.37 14.13 9.91
CA VAL A 114 0.02 15.37 10.63
C VAL A 114 0.28 15.16 12.12
N PRO A 115 1.55 15.05 12.54
CA PRO A 115 1.89 14.83 13.94
C PRO A 115 1.40 16.02 14.76
N LYS A 116 0.61 15.72 15.79
CA LYS A 116 0.13 16.69 16.77
C LYS A 116 0.59 16.28 18.16
N ASN A 117 0.86 17.27 18.99
CA ASN A 117 1.16 17.06 20.39
C ASN A 117 0.15 17.85 21.23
N ASN A 118 -0.40 17.20 22.25
CA ASN A 118 -1.17 17.85 23.30
C ASN A 118 -0.79 17.19 24.63
N PRO A 119 -0.09 17.90 25.53
CA PRO A 119 0.40 17.31 26.78
C PRO A 119 -0.71 16.85 27.74
N GLN A 120 -1.96 17.27 27.52
CA GLN A 120 -3.11 16.85 28.33
C GLN A 120 -3.77 15.57 27.82
N ILE A 121 -3.48 15.15 26.58
CA ILE A 121 -4.12 14.00 25.94
C ILE A 121 -3.05 12.92 25.74
N PRO A 122 -3.30 11.66 26.14
CA PRO A 122 -2.37 10.58 25.86
C PRO A 122 -2.04 10.47 24.37
N GLU A 123 -0.76 10.34 24.03
CA GLU A 123 -0.29 10.41 22.64
C GLU A 123 -0.99 9.42 21.70
N TYR A 124 -1.32 8.22 22.20
CA TYR A 124 -2.00 7.20 21.41
C TYR A 124 -3.48 7.52 21.10
N MET A 125 -4.08 8.51 21.77
CA MET A 125 -5.46 8.94 21.54
C MET A 125 -5.57 10.11 20.56
N ILE A 126 -4.55 10.97 20.48
CA ILE A 126 -4.50 12.16 19.60
C ILE A 126 -4.85 11.85 18.13
N PRO A 127 -4.44 10.71 17.53
CA PRO A 127 -4.73 10.47 16.12
C PRO A 127 -6.22 10.24 15.85
N TYR A 128 -6.95 9.67 16.80
CA TYR A 128 -8.39 9.45 16.68
C TYR A 128 -9.18 10.76 16.75
N LEU A 129 -8.74 11.71 17.58
CA LEU A 129 -9.26 13.08 17.57
C LEU A 129 -8.99 13.78 16.23
N THR A 130 -7.79 13.58 15.68
CA THR A 130 -7.39 14.16 14.40
C THR A 130 -8.20 13.59 13.25
N LEU A 131 -8.46 12.28 13.23
CA LEU A 131 -9.39 11.65 12.28
C LEU A 131 -10.82 12.15 12.47
N GLY A 132 -11.30 12.26 13.70
CA GLY A 132 -12.64 12.78 14.00
C GLY A 132 -12.90 14.13 13.33
N LYS A 133 -11.88 15.00 13.28
CA LYS A 133 -11.95 16.29 12.58
C LYS A 133 -11.76 16.19 11.07
N ALA A 134 -11.00 15.22 10.58
CA ALA A 134 -10.62 15.09 9.17
C ALA A 134 -11.62 14.27 8.33
N CYS A 135 -12.41 13.40 8.95
CA CYS A 135 -13.40 12.56 8.28
C CYS A 135 -14.65 13.33 7.87
N THR A 136 -15.37 12.81 6.88
CA THR A 136 -16.72 13.22 6.51
C THR A 136 -17.67 12.03 6.69
N PRO A 137 -18.72 12.11 7.53
CA PRO A 137 -19.01 13.22 8.43
C PRO A 137 -17.96 13.36 9.55
N CYS A 138 -17.73 14.59 10.02
CA CYS A 138 -16.87 14.82 11.18
C CYS A 138 -17.51 14.28 12.46
N ALA A 139 -16.69 13.96 13.46
CA ALA A 139 -17.18 13.65 14.80
C ALA A 139 -17.96 14.85 15.39
N PRO A 140 -18.90 14.61 16.33
CA PRO A 140 -19.67 15.71 16.92
C PRO A 140 -18.76 16.73 17.60
N GLU A 141 -19.10 18.02 17.50
CA GLU A 141 -18.20 19.12 17.90
C GLU A 141 -17.80 19.06 19.38
N VAL A 142 -18.68 18.59 20.26
CA VAL A 142 -18.38 18.43 21.70
C VAL A 142 -17.27 17.42 21.97
N PHE A 143 -17.11 16.41 21.11
CA PHE A 143 -16.02 15.43 21.19
C PHE A 143 -14.68 16.02 20.71
N LEU A 144 -14.73 17.04 19.84
CA LEU A 144 -13.55 17.69 19.28
C LEU A 144 -13.05 18.83 20.15
N SER A 145 -13.96 19.61 20.73
CA SER A 145 -13.68 20.79 21.55
C SER A 145 -13.33 20.43 22.99
N ASP A 146 -14.06 19.49 23.59
CA ASP A 146 -13.93 19.13 25.01
C ASP A 146 -13.68 17.62 25.20
N PRO A 147 -12.59 17.06 24.63
CA PRO A 147 -12.39 15.61 24.53
C PRO A 147 -12.17 14.88 25.87
N LEU A 148 -11.73 15.60 26.90
CA LEU A 148 -11.42 15.01 28.23
C LEU A 148 -12.62 14.99 29.17
N GLU A 149 -13.73 15.65 28.80
CA GLU A 149 -14.96 15.62 29.59
C GLU A 149 -15.60 14.23 29.57
N ASN A 150 -16.25 13.89 30.68
CA ASN A 150 -17.04 12.68 30.79
C ASN A 150 -18.25 12.74 29.85
N LEU A 151 -18.59 11.59 29.27
CA LEU A 151 -19.81 11.43 28.49
C LEU A 151 -21.03 11.63 29.38
N ASN A 152 -21.99 12.39 28.86
CA ASN A 152 -23.33 12.49 29.41
C ASN A 152 -24.35 11.80 28.46
N PRO A 153 -25.63 11.66 28.84
CA PRO A 153 -26.64 11.00 28.00
C PRO A 153 -26.87 11.66 26.63
N GLN A 154 -26.71 12.99 26.54
CA GLN A 154 -26.82 13.71 25.26
C GLN A 154 -25.63 13.38 24.35
N ASP A 155 -24.41 13.42 24.89
CA ASP A 155 -23.20 13.05 24.14
C ASP A 155 -23.29 11.62 23.59
N LEU A 156 -23.84 10.69 24.40
CA LEU A 156 -24.05 9.31 23.98
C LEU A 156 -25.04 9.22 22.81
N GLN A 157 -26.10 10.01 22.81
CA GLN A 157 -27.05 10.05 21.70
C GLN A 157 -26.41 10.64 20.43
N GLU A 158 -25.64 11.73 20.56
CA GLU A 158 -24.89 12.33 19.45
C GLU A 158 -23.86 11.34 18.85
N LEU A 159 -23.18 10.57 19.71
CA LEU A 159 -22.28 9.49 19.28
C LEU A 159 -23.02 8.43 18.47
N LYS A 160 -24.16 7.95 18.95
CA LYS A 160 -24.97 6.93 18.23
C LYS A 160 -25.41 7.44 16.86
N ASP A 161 -25.91 8.67 16.81
CA ASP A 161 -26.37 9.29 15.56
C ASP A 161 -25.22 9.47 14.57
N TRP A 162 -24.05 9.90 15.04
CA TRP A 162 -22.84 9.99 14.22
C TRP A 162 -22.39 8.62 13.69
N LEU A 163 -22.38 7.57 14.52
CA LEU A 163 -22.03 6.21 14.08
C LEU A 163 -22.98 5.69 13.00
N ILE A 164 -24.28 5.97 13.12
CA ILE A 164 -25.27 5.62 12.09
C ILE A 164 -25.00 6.36 10.77
N GLN A 165 -24.58 7.63 10.83
CA GLN A 165 -24.15 8.36 9.63
C GLN A 165 -22.87 7.78 9.04
N CYS A 166 -21.89 7.43 9.88
CA CYS A 166 -20.63 6.83 9.46
C CYS A 166 -20.84 5.51 8.71
N ARG A 167 -21.76 4.65 9.16
CA ARG A 167 -22.14 3.42 8.45
C ARG A 167 -22.58 3.65 7.01
N ARG A 168 -23.16 4.81 6.72
CA ARG A 168 -23.69 5.14 5.39
C ARG A 168 -22.59 5.69 4.48
N SER A 169 -21.71 6.55 5.00
CA SER A 169 -20.85 7.36 4.13
C SER A 169 -19.57 7.89 4.75
N ILE A 170 -19.03 7.31 5.85
CA ILE A 170 -17.75 7.81 6.38
C ILE A 170 -16.65 7.73 5.31
N SER A 171 -15.88 8.80 5.19
CA SER A 171 -14.74 8.87 4.31
C SER A 171 -13.66 9.80 4.86
N TRP A 172 -12.42 9.58 4.42
CA TRP A 172 -11.28 10.45 4.64
C TRP A 172 -10.51 10.52 3.33
N ASP A 173 -10.40 11.71 2.73
CA ASP A 173 -9.69 11.94 1.47
C ASP A 173 -8.85 13.21 1.62
N GLN A 174 -7.53 13.06 1.66
CA GLN A 174 -6.59 14.15 1.89
C GLN A 174 -5.37 14.04 0.98
N THR A 175 -4.87 15.20 0.56
CA THR A 175 -3.63 15.33 -0.21
C THR A 175 -2.57 16.03 0.62
N PHE A 176 -1.38 15.44 0.66
CA PHE A 176 -0.20 15.91 1.37
C PHE A 176 0.87 16.25 0.34
N HIS A 177 1.31 17.49 0.31
CA HIS A 177 2.28 17.96 -0.66
C HIS A 177 3.72 17.72 -0.18
N GLY A 178 4.51 17.08 -1.03
CA GLY A 178 5.95 16.94 -0.89
C GLY A 178 6.70 17.96 -1.72
N GLU A 179 8.01 17.80 -1.80
CA GLU A 179 8.91 18.58 -2.67
C GLU A 179 8.73 18.16 -4.14
N TYR A 180 8.80 16.86 -4.42
CA TYR A 180 8.81 16.29 -5.78
C TYR A 180 7.46 15.72 -6.20
N ALA A 181 6.67 15.25 -5.24
CA ALA A 181 5.38 14.63 -5.48
C ALA A 181 4.31 15.10 -4.49
N SER A 182 3.08 14.65 -4.67
CA SER A 182 2.03 14.73 -3.65
C SER A 182 1.51 13.33 -3.33
N LEU A 183 1.23 13.08 -2.06
CA LEU A 183 0.57 11.86 -1.60
C LEU A 183 -0.92 12.17 -1.41
N ARG A 184 -1.81 11.49 -2.12
CA ARG A 184 -3.24 11.46 -1.81
C ARG A 184 -3.59 10.15 -1.11
N VAL A 185 -4.30 10.22 -0.01
CA VAL A 185 -4.78 9.06 0.75
C VAL A 185 -6.29 9.12 0.82
N CYS A 186 -6.94 7.99 0.58
CA CYS A 186 -8.38 7.87 0.70
C CYS A 186 -8.78 6.59 1.43
N ARG A 187 -9.72 6.74 2.37
CA ARG A 187 -10.41 5.65 3.06
C ARG A 187 -11.91 5.88 2.98
N GLU A 188 -12.67 4.87 2.54
CA GLU A 188 -14.13 4.96 2.39
C GLU A 188 -14.86 3.82 3.10
N LYS A 189 -15.98 4.15 3.75
CA LYS A 189 -16.92 3.26 4.46
C LYS A 189 -16.34 2.65 5.74
N ILE A 190 -17.20 2.09 6.57
CA ILE A 190 -16.76 1.26 7.70
C ILE A 190 -16.33 -0.13 7.24
N GLY A 191 -15.47 -0.76 8.03
CA GLY A 191 -15.08 -2.14 7.86
C GLY A 191 -16.15 -3.15 8.26
N THR A 192 -15.97 -4.37 7.77
CA THR A 192 -16.70 -5.55 8.23
C THR A 192 -15.80 -6.36 9.16
N PRO A 193 -16.13 -6.49 10.46
CA PRO A 193 -15.36 -7.31 11.38
C PRO A 193 -15.20 -8.73 10.84
N PRO A 194 -14.00 -9.34 10.91
CA PRO A 194 -13.78 -10.66 10.34
C PRO A 194 -14.42 -11.75 11.18
N SER A 195 -14.87 -12.82 10.53
CA SER A 195 -15.43 -13.99 11.23
C SER A 195 -14.39 -14.86 11.93
N SER A 196 -13.10 -14.70 11.57
CA SER A 196 -11.98 -15.41 12.18
C SER A 196 -10.65 -14.70 11.93
N TRP A 197 -9.64 -15.08 12.71
CA TRP A 197 -8.26 -14.60 12.62
C TRP A 197 -7.32 -15.78 12.39
N ALA A 198 -6.23 -15.54 11.69
CA ALA A 198 -5.15 -16.50 11.57
C ALA A 198 -3.82 -15.81 11.88
N ILE A 199 -2.79 -16.57 12.20
CA ILE A 199 -1.44 -16.05 12.31
C ILE A 199 -0.76 -16.25 10.96
N PHE A 200 -0.55 -15.19 10.20
CA PHE A 200 0.27 -15.22 8.99
C PHE A 200 1.73 -15.43 9.37
N ILE A 201 2.38 -16.40 8.73
CA ILE A 201 3.78 -16.73 8.99
C ILE A 201 4.67 -16.22 7.87
N LYS A 202 4.44 -16.71 6.65
CA LYS A 202 5.28 -16.38 5.49
C LYS A 202 4.58 -16.76 4.20
N GLU A 203 4.90 -16.03 3.13
CA GLU A 203 4.48 -16.35 1.77
C GLU A 203 5.67 -16.78 0.92
N PHE A 204 5.46 -17.79 0.06
CA PHE A 204 6.46 -18.37 -0.83
C PHE A 204 5.97 -18.36 -2.26
N GLN A 205 6.90 -18.19 -3.21
CA GLN A 205 6.57 -18.35 -4.63
C GLN A 205 6.50 -19.83 -5.06
N ASP A 206 7.15 -20.71 -4.31
CA ASP A 206 7.15 -22.15 -4.55
C ASP A 206 6.37 -22.91 -3.48
N LYS A 207 5.65 -23.93 -3.92
CA LYS A 207 4.77 -24.73 -3.06
C LYS A 207 5.54 -25.61 -2.08
N GLU A 208 6.72 -26.08 -2.46
CA GLU A 208 7.50 -27.04 -1.67
C GLU A 208 8.01 -26.41 -0.37
N ASN A 209 8.56 -25.20 -0.43
CA ASN A 209 8.99 -24.46 0.76
C ASN A 209 7.81 -24.12 1.68
N ALA A 210 6.66 -23.76 1.12
CA ALA A 210 5.44 -23.54 1.91
C ALA A 210 4.98 -24.81 2.64
N LEU A 211 4.95 -25.95 1.94
CA LEU A 211 4.60 -27.25 2.54
C LEU A 211 5.60 -27.68 3.62
N SER A 212 6.89 -27.44 3.40
CA SER A 212 7.94 -27.73 4.38
C SER A 212 7.75 -26.92 5.67
N LEU A 213 7.49 -25.62 5.56
CA LEU A 213 7.22 -24.78 6.72
C LEU A 213 5.91 -25.18 7.43
N GLN A 214 4.84 -25.46 6.67
CA GLN A 214 3.58 -25.94 7.23
C GLN A 214 3.81 -27.21 8.07
N LYS A 215 4.50 -28.21 7.50
CA LYS A 215 4.78 -29.48 8.17
C LYS A 215 5.57 -29.28 9.47
N ASN A 216 6.62 -28.44 9.42
CA ASN A 216 7.44 -28.14 10.59
C ASN A 216 6.59 -27.54 11.73
N LEU A 217 5.74 -26.55 11.43
CA LEU A 217 4.85 -25.96 12.43
C LEU A 217 3.83 -26.97 12.97
N SER A 218 3.30 -27.85 12.11
CA SER A 218 2.41 -28.94 12.54
C SER A 218 3.08 -29.94 13.49
N GLU A 219 4.34 -30.30 13.23
CA GLU A 219 5.13 -31.16 14.11
C GLU A 219 5.41 -30.53 15.48
N GLN A 220 5.37 -29.20 15.58
CA GLN A 220 5.43 -28.44 16.85
C GLN A 220 4.07 -28.31 17.55
N GLY A 221 3.02 -28.99 17.06
CA GLY A 221 1.68 -28.97 17.64
C GLY A 221 0.91 -27.67 17.37
N LEU A 222 1.23 -26.95 16.29
CA LEU A 222 0.48 -25.80 15.81
C LEU A 222 -0.43 -26.22 14.65
N SER A 223 -1.66 -25.71 14.62
CA SER A 223 -2.62 -25.97 13.53
C SER A 223 -2.25 -25.18 12.26
N ALA A 224 -1.16 -25.57 11.61
CA ALA A 224 -0.64 -24.90 10.43
C ALA A 224 -1.31 -25.36 9.13
N PHE A 225 -1.61 -24.41 8.25
CA PHE A 225 -2.18 -24.68 6.93
C PHE A 225 -1.59 -23.74 5.87
N MET A 226 -1.71 -24.15 4.60
CA MET A 226 -1.25 -23.37 3.45
C MET A 226 -2.45 -22.92 2.61
N ALA A 227 -2.49 -21.64 2.25
CA ALA A 227 -3.46 -21.08 1.31
C ALA A 227 -2.78 -20.68 -0.01
N ASN A 228 -3.42 -21.03 -1.13
CA ASN A 228 -3.01 -20.55 -2.44
C ASN A 228 -3.59 -19.15 -2.67
N THR A 229 -2.72 -18.16 -2.87
CA THR A 229 -3.07 -16.75 -3.10
C THR A 229 -2.99 -16.36 -4.58
N GLU A 230 -3.16 -17.34 -5.48
CA GLU A 230 -3.06 -17.29 -6.95
C GLU A 230 -1.63 -17.10 -7.48
N CYS A 231 -0.87 -16.17 -6.90
CA CYS A 231 0.51 -15.88 -7.33
C CYS A 231 1.57 -16.44 -6.38
N ALA A 232 1.15 -16.98 -5.23
CA ALA A 232 2.04 -17.46 -4.18
C ALA A 232 1.30 -18.36 -3.16
N TYR A 233 2.06 -18.98 -2.26
CA TYR A 233 1.58 -19.89 -1.23
C TYR A 233 1.86 -19.30 0.16
N ALA A 234 0.81 -18.92 0.87
CA ALA A 234 0.89 -18.35 2.22
C ALA A 234 0.70 -19.43 3.27
N VAL A 235 1.56 -19.45 4.29
CA VAL A 235 1.45 -20.36 5.44
C VAL A 235 0.88 -19.60 6.63
N TYR A 236 -0.11 -20.20 7.28
CA TYR A 236 -0.83 -19.67 8.42
C TYR A 236 -0.89 -20.68 9.57
N VAL A 237 -1.20 -20.21 10.77
CA VAL A 237 -1.61 -21.02 11.93
C VAL A 237 -3.02 -20.59 12.38
N GLY A 238 -3.93 -21.54 12.59
CA GLY A 238 -5.35 -21.32 12.93
C GLY A 238 -6.28 -21.99 11.92
N PRO A 239 -7.41 -21.36 11.51
CA PRO A 239 -7.95 -20.08 11.98
C PRO A 239 -8.59 -20.19 13.37
N TYR A 240 -8.79 -19.05 14.03
CA TYR A 240 -9.40 -18.89 15.35
C TYR A 240 -10.62 -17.98 15.27
N THR A 241 -11.67 -18.28 16.01
CA THR A 241 -12.94 -17.51 16.01
C THR A 241 -12.91 -16.27 16.90
N ASN A 242 -11.81 -16.02 17.60
CA ASN A 242 -11.58 -14.78 18.35
C ASN A 242 -10.10 -14.35 18.20
N TYR A 243 -9.86 -13.04 18.26
CA TYR A 243 -8.55 -12.41 18.14
C TYR A 243 -7.63 -12.80 19.32
N VAL A 244 -8.17 -12.85 20.53
CA VAL A 244 -7.42 -13.14 21.77
C VAL A 244 -6.70 -14.48 21.66
N LYS A 245 -7.37 -15.52 21.18
CA LYS A 245 -6.80 -16.85 21.00
C LYS A 245 -5.69 -16.86 19.97
N ALA A 246 -5.88 -16.16 18.85
CA ALA A 246 -4.83 -16.00 17.85
C ALA A 246 -3.61 -15.27 18.45
N TRP A 247 -3.84 -14.26 19.29
CA TRP A 247 -2.79 -13.51 20.00
C TRP A 247 -2.06 -14.37 21.04
N GLU A 248 -2.77 -15.21 21.80
CA GLU A 248 -2.15 -16.16 22.75
C GLU A 248 -1.30 -17.20 22.02
N VAL A 249 -1.81 -17.75 20.91
CA VAL A 249 -1.04 -18.71 20.10
C VAL A 249 0.15 -18.04 19.41
N LEU A 250 0.07 -16.75 19.08
CA LEU A 250 1.19 -16.01 18.51
C LEU A 250 2.44 -16.10 19.41
N ALA A 251 2.29 -16.10 20.73
CA ALA A 251 3.40 -16.24 21.68
C ALA A 251 4.14 -17.59 21.57
N ARG A 252 3.51 -18.62 20.96
CA ARG A 252 4.11 -19.93 20.70
C ARG A 252 4.82 -20.00 19.34
N ILE A 253 4.67 -19.00 18.49
CA ILE A 253 5.32 -18.96 17.18
C ILE A 253 6.81 -18.62 17.36
N PRO A 254 7.73 -19.35 16.72
CA PRO A 254 9.15 -19.01 16.73
C PRO A 254 9.40 -17.55 16.33
N ALA A 255 10.17 -16.84 17.15
CA ALA A 255 10.38 -15.40 17.02
C ALA A 255 11.04 -15.00 15.68
N ASP A 256 11.88 -15.88 15.11
CA ASP A 256 12.55 -15.68 13.83
C ASP A 256 11.59 -15.68 12.63
N LEU A 257 10.43 -16.33 12.77
CA LEU A 257 9.38 -16.28 11.75
C LEU A 257 8.64 -14.93 11.76
N ALA A 258 8.57 -14.29 12.94
CA ALA A 258 7.88 -13.03 13.18
C ALA A 258 6.43 -13.07 12.66
N GLY A 259 5.65 -14.04 13.17
CA GLY A 259 4.24 -14.21 12.79
C GLY A 259 3.39 -12.99 13.14
N GLN A 260 2.25 -12.84 12.47
CA GLN A 260 1.31 -11.75 12.73
C GLN A 260 -0.14 -12.23 12.71
N VAL A 261 -0.92 -11.81 13.71
CA VAL A 261 -2.36 -12.04 13.72
C VAL A 261 -2.99 -11.15 12.65
N VAL A 262 -3.71 -11.77 11.72
CA VAL A 262 -4.41 -11.10 10.64
C VAL A 262 -5.84 -11.58 10.52
N PRO A 263 -6.77 -10.75 10.04
CA PRO A 263 -8.08 -11.19 9.61
C PRO A 263 -7.99 -12.33 8.59
N TYR A 264 -8.81 -13.36 8.78
CA TYR A 264 -8.90 -14.49 7.86
C TYR A 264 -10.37 -14.89 7.73
N SER A 265 -11.07 -14.36 6.74
CA SER A 265 -12.50 -14.61 6.54
C SER A 265 -12.83 -14.72 5.05
N GLU A 266 -13.79 -15.58 4.73
CA GLU A 266 -14.42 -15.61 3.40
C GLU A 266 -15.43 -14.45 3.22
N GLN A 267 -15.90 -13.87 4.34
CA GLN A 267 -16.79 -12.73 4.32
C GLN A 267 -16.04 -11.50 3.80
N GLY A 268 -16.52 -10.96 2.69
CA GLY A 268 -16.01 -9.70 2.15
C GLY A 268 -16.50 -8.49 2.96
N GLY A 269 -15.75 -7.40 2.87
CA GLY A 269 -16.15 -6.06 3.31
C GLY A 269 -16.39 -5.11 2.14
N ASN A 270 -16.91 -3.93 2.46
CA ASN A 270 -17.06 -2.82 1.52
C ASN A 270 -16.07 -1.68 1.76
N ALA A 271 -15.33 -1.74 2.86
CA ALA A 271 -14.25 -0.83 3.17
C ALA A 271 -13.17 -0.85 2.08
N LEU A 272 -12.71 0.34 1.71
CA LEU A 272 -11.67 0.52 0.71
C LEU A 272 -10.68 1.58 1.17
N PHE A 273 -9.42 1.20 1.22
CA PHE A 273 -8.29 2.11 1.38
C PHE A 273 -7.45 2.10 0.09
N TRP A 274 -7.08 3.30 -0.37
CA TRP A 274 -6.07 3.47 -1.41
C TRP A 274 -5.22 4.70 -1.15
N ALA A 275 -3.98 4.67 -1.63
CA ALA A 275 -3.07 5.79 -1.59
C ALA A 275 -2.40 5.96 -2.95
N ALA A 276 -2.12 7.20 -3.34
CA ALA A 276 -1.56 7.54 -4.63
C ALA A 276 -0.44 8.57 -4.50
N ILE A 277 0.69 8.31 -5.15
CA ILE A 277 1.71 9.33 -5.42
C ILE A 277 1.42 9.95 -6.79
N GLN A 278 1.24 11.26 -6.79
CA GLN A 278 1.11 12.09 -7.99
C GLN A 278 2.42 12.83 -8.24
N ILE A 279 2.99 12.65 -9.41
CA ILE A 279 4.24 13.32 -9.80
C ILE A 279 3.91 14.75 -10.25
N LYS A 280 4.67 15.74 -9.73
CA LYS A 280 4.56 17.14 -10.19
C LYS A 280 5.13 17.32 -11.59
N ASP A 281 4.72 18.39 -12.27
CA ASP A 281 5.20 18.71 -13.62
C ASP A 281 6.73 18.72 -13.70
N GLU A 282 7.26 18.18 -14.80
CA GLU A 282 8.69 18.06 -15.13
C GLU A 282 9.54 17.19 -14.17
N GLN A 283 8.94 16.52 -13.18
CA GLN A 283 9.62 15.53 -12.35
C GLN A 283 9.53 14.14 -12.99
N SER A 284 10.59 13.35 -12.87
CA SER A 284 10.62 11.97 -13.39
C SER A 284 10.85 11.00 -12.24
N PRO A 285 10.03 9.94 -12.09
CA PRO A 285 10.35 8.85 -11.20
C PRO A 285 11.55 8.08 -11.76
N PHE A 286 12.25 7.34 -10.90
CA PHE A 286 13.37 6.50 -11.30
C PHE A 286 13.22 5.08 -10.75
N ILE A 287 13.87 4.13 -11.41
CA ILE A 287 13.84 2.72 -11.04
C ILE A 287 15.14 2.38 -10.32
N VAL A 288 15.06 1.71 -9.18
CA VAL A 288 16.22 1.12 -8.49
C VAL A 288 16.00 -0.37 -8.30
N THR A 289 17.03 -1.15 -8.61
CA THR A 289 17.01 -2.61 -8.45
C THR A 289 17.71 -3.00 -7.14
N ALA A 290 17.26 -4.09 -6.51
CA ALA A 290 17.95 -4.68 -5.37
C ALA A 290 19.42 -5.01 -5.71
N HIS A 291 19.65 -5.46 -6.95
CA HIS A 291 20.97 -5.82 -7.46
C HIS A 291 21.95 -4.64 -7.50
N SER A 292 21.47 -3.45 -7.85
CA SER A 292 22.29 -2.23 -7.80
C SER A 292 22.73 -1.87 -6.39
N LEU A 293 21.98 -2.33 -5.37
CA LEU A 293 22.30 -2.18 -3.94
C LEU A 293 23.03 -3.42 -3.38
N GLY A 294 23.53 -4.30 -4.24
CA GLY A 294 24.27 -5.51 -3.83
C GLY A 294 23.42 -6.61 -3.22
N LYS A 295 22.09 -6.59 -3.41
CA LYS A 295 21.15 -7.59 -2.88
C LYS A 295 20.42 -8.30 -4.02
N TYR A 296 19.98 -9.53 -3.79
CA TYR A 296 19.21 -10.27 -4.81
C TYR A 296 17.76 -9.76 -4.89
N ILE A 297 17.15 -9.59 -3.72
CA ILE A 297 15.85 -8.97 -3.48
C ILE A 297 15.95 -8.19 -2.17
N LEU A 298 15.17 -7.13 -2.01
CA LEU A 298 15.21 -6.28 -0.83
C LEU A 298 13.82 -5.69 -0.53
N PRO A 299 13.37 -5.57 0.74
CA PRO A 299 12.16 -4.81 1.05
C PRO A 299 12.25 -3.37 0.53
N LEU A 300 11.12 -2.81 0.12
CA LEU A 300 11.09 -1.46 -0.47
C LEU A 300 11.49 -0.40 0.56
N SER A 301 11.16 -0.58 1.84
CA SER A 301 11.61 0.28 2.93
C SER A 301 13.14 0.30 3.09
N GLN A 302 13.79 -0.85 2.93
CA GLN A 302 15.24 -0.96 3.02
C GLN A 302 15.94 -0.33 1.81
N MET A 303 15.39 -0.48 0.60
CA MET A 303 15.86 0.27 -0.56
C MET A 303 15.73 1.78 -0.31
N ASN A 304 14.58 2.24 0.21
CA ASN A 304 14.35 3.65 0.48
C ASN A 304 15.25 4.21 1.58
N LYS A 305 15.68 3.39 2.54
CA LYS A 305 16.62 3.81 3.59
C LYS A 305 18.00 4.19 3.02
N GLU A 306 18.47 3.48 2.00
CA GLU A 306 19.70 3.80 1.28
C GLU A 306 19.54 5.05 0.40
N LEU A 307 18.40 5.16 -0.28
CA LEU A 307 18.15 6.21 -1.28
C LEU A 307 17.65 7.53 -0.67
N LYS A 308 17.00 7.48 0.49
CA LYS A 308 16.30 8.59 1.14
C LYS A 308 15.32 9.33 0.20
N ALA A 309 14.69 8.59 -0.72
CA ALA A 309 13.72 9.17 -1.63
C ALA A 309 12.46 9.62 -0.87
N GLU A 310 11.79 10.65 -1.39
CA GLU A 310 10.57 11.22 -0.81
C GLU A 310 9.42 10.21 -0.84
N GLY A 311 9.35 9.36 -1.86
CA GLY A 311 8.40 8.26 -1.90
C GLY A 311 8.94 7.05 -2.67
N ALA A 312 8.27 5.92 -2.49
CA ALA A 312 8.55 4.72 -3.27
C ALA A 312 7.29 3.88 -3.47
N ILE A 313 7.23 3.10 -4.54
CA ILE A 313 6.17 2.12 -4.80
C ILE A 313 6.76 0.87 -5.45
N ASN A 314 6.11 -0.27 -5.29
CA ASN A 314 6.51 -1.49 -5.99
C ASN A 314 6.31 -1.38 -7.52
N GLY A 315 7.01 -2.25 -8.26
CA GLY A 315 6.97 -2.28 -9.72
C GLY A 315 6.09 -3.37 -10.33
N GLY A 316 6.46 -3.81 -11.54
CA GLY A 316 5.85 -4.93 -12.25
C GLY A 316 6.25 -6.31 -11.71
N PHE A 317 5.77 -7.35 -12.38
CA PHE A 317 5.85 -8.74 -11.91
C PHE A 317 7.27 -9.29 -11.83
N PHE A 318 7.46 -10.32 -11.01
CA PHE A 318 8.73 -11.02 -10.87
C PHE A 318 8.54 -12.50 -10.49
N THR A 319 9.55 -13.34 -10.77
CA THR A 319 9.62 -14.73 -10.32
C THR A 319 11.03 -15.08 -9.89
N LYS A 320 11.16 -15.81 -8.78
CA LYS A 320 12.42 -16.21 -8.16
C LYS A 320 13.38 -15.03 -8.00
N GLY A 321 12.87 -13.85 -7.63
CA GLY A 321 13.66 -12.63 -7.49
C GLY A 321 14.15 -11.98 -8.80
N LYS A 322 13.56 -12.33 -9.95
CA LYS A 322 13.88 -11.71 -11.24
C LYS A 322 12.64 -11.05 -11.86
N PRO A 323 12.73 -9.80 -12.34
CA PRO A 323 11.67 -9.16 -13.12
C PRO A 323 11.16 -10.05 -14.26
N ILE A 324 9.85 -10.01 -14.49
CA ILE A 324 9.20 -10.62 -15.65
C ILE A 324 8.79 -9.49 -16.59
N GLY A 325 9.27 -9.57 -17.82
CA GLY A 325 8.93 -8.62 -18.86
C GLY A 325 9.88 -7.43 -18.94
N THR A 326 9.53 -6.50 -19.82
CA THR A 326 10.36 -5.34 -20.15
C THR A 326 10.72 -4.56 -18.90
N LEU A 327 12.01 -4.33 -18.71
CA LEU A 327 12.54 -3.39 -17.75
C LEU A 327 13.64 -2.58 -18.44
N LEU A 328 13.44 -1.27 -18.51
CA LEU A 328 14.33 -0.31 -19.17
C LEU A 328 14.69 0.77 -18.16
N ILE A 329 15.98 1.04 -18.00
CA ILE A 329 16.50 2.09 -17.10
C ILE A 329 17.47 2.96 -17.90
N ASN A 330 17.22 4.27 -17.96
CA ASN A 330 18.07 5.23 -18.70
C ASN A 330 18.37 4.82 -20.15
N GLY A 331 17.39 4.25 -20.86
CA GLY A 331 17.52 3.77 -22.23
C GLY A 331 18.26 2.43 -22.37
N ILE A 332 18.73 1.84 -21.26
CA ILE A 332 19.44 0.56 -21.24
C ILE A 332 18.48 -0.57 -20.84
N PRO A 333 18.22 -1.55 -21.72
CA PRO A 333 17.28 -2.62 -21.43
C PRO A 333 17.90 -3.66 -20.51
N LEU A 334 17.25 -3.94 -19.37
CA LEU A 334 17.71 -4.91 -18.38
C LEU A 334 17.05 -6.28 -18.57
N PHE A 335 15.76 -6.30 -18.89
CA PHE A 335 14.97 -7.51 -19.07
C PHE A 335 14.16 -7.45 -20.38
N PRO A 336 14.04 -8.58 -21.10
CA PRO A 336 13.29 -8.63 -22.34
C PRO A 336 11.78 -8.58 -22.09
N SER A 337 11.02 -8.21 -23.13
CA SER A 337 9.56 -8.28 -23.09
C SER A 337 9.04 -9.69 -22.85
N TYR A 338 7.97 -9.81 -22.08
CA TYR A 338 7.27 -11.05 -21.80
C TYR A 338 5.91 -11.06 -22.47
N GLU A 339 5.67 -12.07 -23.31
CA GLU A 339 4.46 -12.21 -24.11
C GLU A 339 4.10 -10.90 -24.84
N ARG A 340 2.80 -10.60 -25.01
CA ARG A 340 2.31 -9.36 -25.61
C ARG A 340 1.69 -8.42 -24.58
N ARG A 341 2.26 -8.38 -23.37
CA ARG A 341 1.70 -7.60 -22.26
C ARG A 341 1.96 -6.10 -22.42
N SER A 342 1.08 -5.32 -21.80
CA SER A 342 1.14 -3.88 -21.75
C SER A 342 2.24 -3.40 -20.81
N ALA A 343 2.79 -2.23 -21.12
CA ALA A 343 3.85 -1.57 -20.39
C ALA A 343 3.54 -0.09 -20.20
N VAL A 344 4.16 0.49 -19.17
CA VAL A 344 4.31 1.93 -19.01
C VAL A 344 5.76 2.28 -19.26
N GLY A 345 5.99 3.40 -19.91
CA GLY A 345 7.28 4.03 -20.05
C GLY A 345 7.18 5.52 -19.76
N TRP A 346 8.32 6.16 -19.53
CA TRP A 346 8.37 7.60 -19.38
C TRP A 346 9.70 8.17 -19.86
N THR A 347 9.65 9.47 -20.20
CA THR A 347 10.81 10.23 -20.63
C THR A 347 11.58 10.78 -19.41
N ALA A 348 12.75 11.40 -19.64
CA ALA A 348 13.52 12.07 -18.58
C ALA A 348 12.74 13.19 -17.86
N LYS A 349 11.69 13.72 -18.48
CA LYS A 349 10.82 14.77 -17.91
C LYS A 349 9.52 14.19 -17.32
N GLY A 350 9.41 12.88 -17.17
CA GLY A 350 8.24 12.22 -16.58
C GLY A 350 7.02 12.10 -17.50
N LYS A 351 7.11 12.48 -18.78
CA LYS A 351 6.01 12.28 -19.75
C LYS A 351 5.72 10.78 -19.86
N ALA A 352 4.53 10.37 -19.44
CA ALA A 352 4.10 8.98 -19.43
C ALA A 352 3.71 8.50 -20.84
N LEU A 353 4.02 7.24 -21.12
CA LEU A 353 3.82 6.52 -22.37
C LEU A 353 3.24 5.15 -22.03
N PHE A 354 2.24 4.71 -22.76
CA PHE A 354 1.57 3.44 -22.51
C PHE A 354 1.41 2.70 -23.84
N GLY A 355 1.61 1.38 -23.82
CA GLY A 355 1.51 0.57 -25.03
C GLY A 355 2.02 -0.84 -24.83
N SER A 356 2.33 -1.54 -25.93
CA SER A 356 2.98 -2.84 -25.85
C SER A 356 4.40 -2.72 -25.30
N GLY A 357 4.76 -3.60 -24.35
CA GLY A 357 6.13 -3.70 -23.84
C GLY A 357 7.15 -4.30 -24.82
N GLU A 358 6.73 -4.77 -26.00
CA GLU A 358 7.61 -5.48 -26.93
C GLU A 358 8.68 -4.55 -27.57
N PHE A 359 9.94 -4.97 -27.48
CA PHE A 359 11.07 -4.26 -28.10
C PHE A 359 12.16 -5.20 -28.60
N ARG A 360 13.06 -4.67 -29.42
CA ARG A 360 14.35 -5.29 -29.77
C ARG A 360 15.49 -4.37 -29.36
N ALA A 361 16.48 -4.90 -28.66
CA ALA A 361 17.73 -4.19 -28.38
C ALA A 361 18.69 -4.35 -29.57
N VAL A 362 19.28 -3.26 -30.02
CA VAL A 362 20.26 -3.27 -31.12
C VAL A 362 21.47 -2.42 -30.75
N LEU A 363 22.63 -2.85 -31.21
CA LEU A 363 23.82 -2.02 -31.30
C LEU A 363 23.78 -1.30 -32.65
N ARG A 364 23.88 0.03 -32.67
CA ARG A 364 23.82 0.83 -33.89
C ARG A 364 25.14 1.57 -34.14
N LYS A 365 25.48 1.65 -35.43
CA LYS A 365 26.42 2.60 -36.02
C LYS A 365 25.84 3.14 -37.33
N ASN A 366 25.45 4.41 -37.36
CA ASN A 366 24.76 5.01 -38.51
C ASN A 366 23.56 4.13 -38.94
N ASP A 367 23.49 3.70 -40.21
CA ASP A 367 22.43 2.84 -40.72
C ASP A 367 22.63 1.34 -40.42
N ARG A 368 23.79 0.96 -39.86
CA ARG A 368 24.11 -0.43 -39.53
C ARG A 368 23.62 -0.78 -38.13
N ILE A 369 22.96 -1.93 -38.00
CA ILE A 369 22.46 -2.44 -36.73
C ILE A 369 22.89 -3.89 -36.51
N ALA A 370 23.12 -4.26 -35.25
CA ALA A 370 23.38 -5.62 -34.81
C ALA A 370 22.45 -5.98 -33.64
N PRO A 371 21.63 -7.04 -33.76
CA PRO A 371 20.73 -7.44 -32.67
C PRO A 371 21.48 -7.86 -31.40
N ILE A 372 21.03 -7.35 -30.26
CA ILE A 372 21.46 -7.79 -28.94
C ILE A 372 20.46 -8.84 -28.45
N GLY A 373 20.86 -10.10 -28.50
CA GLY A 373 19.97 -11.24 -28.24
C GLY A 373 19.84 -11.63 -26.77
N SER A 374 20.68 -11.10 -25.89
CA SER A 374 20.70 -11.45 -24.46
C SER A 374 20.90 -10.21 -23.60
N LEU A 375 20.11 -10.09 -22.53
CA LEU A 375 20.16 -9.00 -21.57
C LEU A 375 20.49 -9.57 -20.20
N ASN A 376 21.57 -9.08 -19.59
CA ASN A 376 22.11 -9.53 -18.30
C ASN A 376 22.26 -11.05 -18.18
N THR A 377 22.50 -11.70 -19.31
CA THR A 377 22.63 -13.15 -19.50
C THR A 377 23.70 -13.41 -20.55
N PHE A 378 24.36 -14.57 -20.47
CA PHE A 378 25.49 -14.86 -21.34
C PHE A 378 25.08 -14.99 -22.81
N PRO A 379 25.91 -14.49 -23.75
CA PRO A 379 25.60 -14.59 -25.17
C PRO A 379 25.68 -16.04 -25.66
N SER A 380 24.83 -16.37 -26.66
CA SER A 380 24.94 -17.60 -27.45
C SER A 380 26.24 -17.64 -28.25
N GLN A 381 26.58 -18.77 -28.88
CA GLN A 381 27.88 -18.99 -29.57
C GLN A 381 28.20 -17.94 -30.65
N ASN A 382 27.18 -17.31 -31.24
CA ASN A 382 27.31 -16.29 -32.29
C ASN A 382 26.60 -14.98 -31.92
N GLY A 383 26.24 -14.81 -30.65
CA GLY A 383 25.36 -13.74 -30.18
C GLY A 383 26.09 -12.58 -29.52
N LEU A 384 25.30 -11.53 -29.27
CA LEU A 384 25.65 -10.39 -28.44
C LEU A 384 24.83 -10.41 -27.16
N ALA A 385 25.46 -10.02 -26.04
CA ALA A 385 24.83 -9.83 -24.75
C ALA A 385 25.18 -8.47 -24.18
N LEU A 386 24.20 -7.82 -23.54
CA LEU A 386 24.38 -6.56 -22.84
C LEU A 386 24.29 -6.79 -21.33
N PHE A 387 25.24 -6.27 -20.57
CA PHE A 387 25.23 -6.25 -19.12
C PHE A 387 25.25 -4.81 -18.62
N SER A 388 24.38 -4.48 -17.67
CA SER A 388 24.33 -3.16 -17.03
C SER A 388 24.62 -3.24 -15.53
N PRO A 389 25.18 -2.17 -14.93
CA PRO A 389 25.46 -2.14 -13.50
C PRO A 389 24.18 -2.31 -12.65
N GLU A 390 23.03 -1.88 -13.16
CA GLU A 390 21.74 -2.03 -12.50
C GLU A 390 21.27 -3.49 -12.40
N ALA A 391 21.85 -4.43 -13.15
CA ALA A 391 21.59 -5.86 -12.97
C ALA A 391 22.55 -6.52 -11.97
N GLY A 392 23.49 -5.76 -11.41
CA GLY A 392 24.49 -6.22 -10.47
C GLY A 392 25.61 -7.03 -11.14
N ALA A 393 26.38 -7.73 -10.30
CA ALA A 393 27.52 -8.50 -10.77
C ALA A 393 27.11 -9.71 -11.63
N LEU A 394 27.91 -9.99 -12.66
CA LEU A 394 27.78 -11.20 -13.47
C LEU A 394 27.86 -12.44 -12.57
N PRO A 395 26.97 -13.44 -12.76
CA PRO A 395 26.91 -14.61 -11.89
C PRO A 395 28.15 -15.49 -11.98
N ARG A 396 28.90 -15.40 -13.08
CA ARG A 396 30.19 -16.07 -13.32
C ARG A 396 31.00 -15.28 -14.35
N PRO A 397 32.32 -15.53 -14.50
CA PRO A 397 33.12 -14.93 -15.56
C PRO A 397 32.55 -15.22 -16.96
N LEU A 398 32.80 -14.31 -17.91
CA LEU A 398 32.46 -14.52 -19.31
C LEU A 398 33.16 -15.77 -19.87
N GLN A 399 32.54 -16.40 -20.87
CA GLN A 399 33.13 -17.55 -21.56
C GLN A 399 34.51 -17.21 -22.15
N SER A 400 35.40 -18.19 -22.20
CA SER A 400 36.79 -18.01 -22.65
C SER A 400 36.89 -17.52 -24.10
N ASP A 401 35.93 -17.89 -24.94
CA ASP A 401 35.80 -17.49 -26.34
C ASP A 401 35.02 -16.19 -26.54
N ALA A 402 34.63 -15.50 -25.46
CA ALA A 402 33.96 -14.21 -25.54
C ALA A 402 34.95 -13.03 -25.60
N GLU A 403 34.62 -12.06 -26.43
CA GLU A 403 35.17 -10.71 -26.34
C GLU A 403 34.21 -9.80 -25.59
N ALA A 404 34.77 -8.78 -24.93
CA ALA A 404 34.00 -7.86 -24.11
C ALA A 404 34.43 -6.42 -24.39
N PHE A 405 33.46 -5.53 -24.49
CA PHE A 405 33.62 -4.13 -24.82
C PHE A 405 32.89 -3.31 -23.78
N LEU A 406 33.58 -2.38 -23.15
CA LEU A 406 33.02 -1.46 -22.20
C LEU A 406 32.64 -0.18 -22.93
N LEU A 407 31.37 0.20 -22.85
CA LEU A 407 30.80 1.36 -23.51
C LEU A 407 30.49 2.45 -22.48
N GLN A 408 30.86 3.69 -22.79
CA GLN A 408 30.57 4.87 -21.98
C GLN A 408 30.28 6.05 -22.92
N GLN A 409 29.06 6.60 -22.89
CA GLN A 409 28.66 7.75 -23.72
C GLN A 409 29.07 7.60 -25.21
N GLY A 410 28.95 6.39 -25.75
CA GLY A 410 29.30 6.07 -27.14
C GLY A 410 30.78 5.74 -27.39
N ALA A 411 31.69 6.02 -26.46
CA ALA A 411 33.07 5.55 -26.52
C ALA A 411 33.14 4.06 -26.20
N VAL A 412 33.95 3.32 -26.95
CA VAL A 412 34.08 1.87 -26.82
C VAL A 412 35.51 1.49 -26.46
N LYS A 413 35.67 0.71 -25.39
CA LYS A 413 36.95 0.14 -24.96
C LYS A 413 36.88 -1.37 -24.94
N LYS A 414 37.65 -2.04 -25.80
CA LYS A 414 37.82 -3.49 -25.75
C LYS A 414 38.58 -3.89 -24.48
N LEU A 415 38.08 -4.92 -23.78
CA LEU A 415 38.66 -5.39 -22.52
C LEU A 415 39.69 -6.49 -22.74
N ASN A 416 40.80 -6.41 -21.98
CA ASN A 416 41.84 -7.43 -21.96
C ASN A 416 41.41 -8.64 -21.11
N ARG A 417 42.16 -9.75 -21.19
CA ARG A 417 41.85 -11.01 -20.48
C ARG A 417 41.69 -10.82 -18.96
N GLY A 418 42.53 -9.99 -18.33
CA GLY A 418 42.44 -9.68 -16.90
C GLY A 418 41.19 -8.88 -16.54
N ASP A 419 40.80 -7.91 -17.37
CA ASP A 419 39.60 -7.12 -17.15
C ASP A 419 38.32 -7.92 -17.35
N LYS A 420 38.32 -8.91 -18.26
CA LYS A 420 37.22 -9.87 -18.45
C LYS A 420 36.94 -10.76 -17.24
N ALA A 421 37.90 -10.91 -16.32
CA ALA A 421 37.70 -11.62 -15.06
C ALA A 421 36.88 -10.80 -14.05
N ARG A 422 36.79 -9.47 -14.24
CA ARG A 422 35.94 -8.62 -13.41
C ARG A 422 34.48 -8.97 -13.68
N ARG A 423 33.73 -9.15 -12.60
CA ARG A 423 32.31 -9.52 -12.65
C ARG A 423 31.39 -8.32 -12.45
N ILE A 424 31.94 -7.11 -12.39
CA ILE A 424 31.20 -5.88 -12.09
C ILE A 424 31.31 -4.98 -13.31
N VAL A 425 30.18 -4.46 -13.76
CA VAL A 425 30.12 -3.36 -14.73
C VAL A 425 30.24 -2.06 -13.93
N PRO A 426 31.23 -1.18 -14.22
CA PRO A 426 31.33 0.11 -13.54
C PRO A 426 30.10 0.99 -13.77
N GLU A 427 29.79 1.86 -12.81
CA GLU A 427 28.73 2.86 -12.97
C GLU A 427 29.00 3.78 -14.18
N GLY A 428 27.93 4.24 -14.83
CA GLY A 428 28.00 5.03 -16.05
C GLY A 428 28.47 4.28 -17.29
N HIS A 429 28.75 2.97 -17.18
CA HIS A 429 29.15 2.12 -18.29
C HIS A 429 28.14 1.00 -18.54
N VAL A 430 28.23 0.41 -19.72
CA VAL A 430 27.57 -0.86 -20.06
C VAL A 430 28.59 -1.80 -20.69
N LEU A 431 28.44 -3.10 -20.44
CA LEU A 431 29.34 -4.12 -20.95
C LEU A 431 28.65 -4.91 -22.06
N LEU A 432 29.20 -4.81 -23.27
CA LEU A 432 28.78 -5.62 -24.41
C LEU A 432 29.70 -6.84 -24.51
N ALA A 433 29.15 -8.04 -24.43
CA ALA A 433 29.87 -9.29 -24.67
C ALA A 433 29.45 -9.91 -26.00
N ALA A 434 30.42 -10.42 -26.76
CA ALA A 434 30.20 -11.00 -28.08
C ALA A 434 30.92 -12.34 -28.19
N ARG A 435 30.32 -13.30 -28.92
CA ARG A 435 30.94 -14.61 -29.23
C ARG A 435 30.80 -14.93 -30.72
N GLY A 436 31.76 -15.70 -31.25
CA GLY A 436 31.74 -16.18 -32.63
C GLY A 436 31.51 -15.07 -33.65
N TYR A 437 30.51 -15.22 -34.51
CA TYR A 437 30.16 -14.21 -35.51
C TYR A 437 29.80 -12.84 -34.92
N GLY A 438 29.27 -12.80 -33.69
CA GLY A 438 29.01 -11.54 -32.98
C GLY A 438 30.26 -10.68 -32.79
N ILE A 439 31.43 -11.31 -32.59
CA ILE A 439 32.71 -10.60 -32.47
C ILE A 439 33.05 -9.89 -33.78
N GLN A 440 32.85 -10.58 -34.91
CA GLN A 440 33.12 -10.03 -36.24
C GLN A 440 32.20 -8.85 -36.53
N ILE A 441 30.91 -8.95 -36.17
CA ILE A 441 29.96 -7.84 -36.31
C ILE A 441 30.41 -6.62 -35.52
N VAL A 442 30.77 -6.77 -34.24
CA VAL A 442 31.19 -5.64 -33.40
C VAL A 442 32.44 -4.98 -33.96
N ASN A 443 33.45 -5.78 -34.36
CA ASN A 443 34.68 -5.24 -34.95
C ASN A 443 34.39 -4.48 -36.27
N SER A 444 33.52 -5.00 -37.13
CA SER A 444 33.13 -4.31 -38.37
C SER A 444 32.39 -2.99 -38.10
N LEU A 445 31.58 -2.91 -37.04
CA LEU A 445 30.96 -1.63 -36.64
C LEU A 445 32.02 -0.65 -36.12
N LEU A 446 33.03 -1.13 -35.38
CA LEU A 446 34.13 -0.30 -34.85
C LEU A 446 35.07 0.23 -35.95
N GLU A 447 35.22 -0.47 -37.07
CA GLU A 447 35.96 0.04 -38.25
C GLU A 447 35.38 1.35 -38.78
N HIS A 448 34.10 1.63 -38.52
CA HIS A 448 33.44 2.88 -38.87
C HIS A 448 33.58 3.96 -37.78
N GLY A 449 34.41 3.73 -36.76
CA GLY A 449 34.71 4.63 -35.65
C GLY A 449 33.62 4.71 -34.57
N ASN A 450 33.86 5.55 -33.56
CA ASN A 450 32.88 5.90 -32.51
C ASN A 450 31.92 7.02 -32.98
N PRO A 451 30.75 7.20 -32.36
CA PRO A 451 30.19 6.40 -31.26
C PRO A 451 29.45 5.14 -31.75
N LEU A 452 29.39 4.12 -30.89
CA LEU A 452 28.38 3.06 -30.97
C LEU A 452 27.25 3.35 -29.97
N SER A 453 25.99 3.26 -30.40
CA SER A 453 24.83 3.42 -29.53
C SER A 453 24.14 2.08 -29.26
N ILE A 454 23.59 1.93 -28.07
CA ILE A 454 22.59 0.89 -27.79
C ILE A 454 21.23 1.54 -27.93
N GLU A 455 20.37 0.92 -28.71
CA GLU A 455 19.04 1.42 -28.98
C GLU A 455 17.98 0.36 -28.73
N VAL A 456 16.84 0.83 -28.24
CA VAL A 456 15.63 0.03 -28.07
C VAL A 456 14.68 0.38 -29.21
N GLN A 457 14.44 -0.60 -30.07
CA GLN A 457 13.44 -0.51 -31.14
C GLN A 457 12.12 -1.07 -30.62
N TRP A 458 11.25 -0.18 -30.20
CA TRP A 458 9.90 -0.52 -29.76
C TRP A 458 9.05 -1.01 -30.93
N ARG A 459 8.26 -2.06 -30.69
CA ARG A 459 7.26 -2.52 -31.65
C ARG A 459 6.08 -1.54 -31.72
N ASP A 460 5.71 -0.98 -30.58
CA ASP A 460 4.66 0.02 -30.45
C ASP A 460 5.28 1.43 -30.48
N SER A 461 4.88 2.23 -31.47
CA SER A 461 5.40 3.58 -31.64
C SER A 461 5.07 4.52 -30.48
N ALA A 462 4.04 4.22 -29.67
CA ALA A 462 3.70 5.00 -28.48
C ALA A 462 4.82 4.97 -27.44
N MET A 463 5.64 3.92 -27.43
CA MET A 463 6.73 3.73 -26.46
C MET A 463 8.09 4.29 -26.93
N ARG A 464 8.18 4.83 -28.16
CA ARG A 464 9.46 5.18 -28.81
C ARG A 464 10.35 6.16 -28.03
N GLU A 465 9.74 7.02 -27.22
CA GLU A 465 10.42 8.06 -26.42
C GLU A 465 10.77 7.57 -24.99
N ALA A 466 10.38 6.35 -24.63
CA ALA A 466 10.61 5.81 -23.29
C ALA A 466 12.11 5.58 -23.03
N ILE A 467 12.62 6.21 -21.98
CA ILE A 467 13.97 5.93 -21.44
C ILE A 467 13.90 5.13 -20.14
N PHE A 468 12.77 5.17 -19.46
CA PHE A 468 12.40 4.22 -18.43
C PHE A 468 11.17 3.46 -18.93
N ALA A 469 11.10 2.19 -18.61
CA ALA A 469 9.90 1.40 -18.87
C ALA A 469 9.84 0.19 -17.97
N LEU A 470 8.63 -0.21 -17.62
CA LEU A 470 8.36 -1.48 -16.98
C LEU A 470 7.10 -2.11 -17.57
N GLN A 471 7.14 -3.42 -17.74
CA GLN A 471 5.98 -4.19 -18.16
C GLN A 471 5.15 -4.59 -16.94
N GLY A 472 3.84 -4.48 -17.09
CA GLY A 472 2.88 -4.89 -16.08
C GLY A 472 1.80 -5.73 -16.74
N GLY A 473 0.57 -5.29 -16.56
CA GLY A 473 -0.62 -5.81 -17.20
C GLY A 473 -1.66 -6.34 -16.20
N PRO A 474 -2.92 -6.47 -16.65
CA PRO A 474 -3.38 -6.00 -17.97
C PRO A 474 -3.52 -4.47 -18.00
N MET A 475 -3.54 -3.90 -19.21
CA MET A 475 -4.05 -2.53 -19.38
C MET A 475 -5.52 -2.51 -18.94
N LEU A 476 -5.90 -1.52 -18.14
CA LEU A 476 -7.25 -1.37 -17.59
C LEU A 476 -8.04 -0.32 -18.38
N LEU A 477 -7.44 0.84 -18.61
CA LEU A 477 -7.99 1.93 -19.40
C LEU A 477 -6.94 2.38 -20.43
N LEU A 478 -7.38 2.74 -21.63
CA LEU A 478 -6.55 3.37 -22.65
C LEU A 478 -7.38 4.45 -23.35
N ASP A 479 -6.94 5.71 -23.25
CA ASP A 479 -7.62 6.87 -23.83
C ASP A 479 -9.10 6.97 -23.43
N GLY A 480 -9.38 6.69 -22.16
CA GLY A 480 -10.72 6.69 -21.55
C GLY A 480 -11.54 5.43 -21.83
N GLN A 481 -11.00 4.48 -22.62
CA GLN A 481 -11.72 3.25 -23.00
C GLN A 481 -11.29 2.06 -22.15
N LEU A 482 -12.28 1.36 -21.60
CA LEU A 482 -12.08 0.12 -20.86
C LEU A 482 -11.46 -0.97 -21.75
N GLN A 483 -10.37 -1.56 -21.28
CA GLN A 483 -9.68 -2.65 -21.95
C GLN A 483 -10.14 -4.00 -21.40
N THR A 484 -10.43 -4.95 -22.30
CA THR A 484 -10.98 -6.28 -21.95
C THR A 484 -10.00 -7.42 -22.23
N LYS A 485 -8.82 -7.11 -22.80
CA LYS A 485 -7.80 -8.12 -23.08
C LYS A 485 -7.25 -8.67 -21.78
N ASN A 486 -7.23 -10.00 -21.69
CA ASN A 486 -6.72 -10.70 -20.52
C ASN A 486 -5.19 -10.66 -20.40
N GLU A 487 -4.43 -10.49 -21.49
CA GLU A 487 -2.96 -10.46 -21.46
C GLU A 487 -2.28 -11.66 -20.75
N GLY A 488 -2.95 -12.82 -20.75
CA GLY A 488 -2.45 -14.05 -20.14
C GLY A 488 -2.69 -14.20 -18.64
N PHE A 489 -3.49 -13.34 -17.99
CA PHE A 489 -3.79 -13.44 -16.57
C PHE A 489 -4.89 -14.48 -16.25
N SER A 490 -4.86 -15.09 -15.05
CA SER A 490 -5.86 -16.12 -14.68
C SER A 490 -7.22 -15.49 -14.38
N LYS A 491 -8.29 -16.30 -14.39
CA LYS A 491 -9.62 -15.86 -13.97
C LYS A 491 -9.62 -15.36 -12.52
N GLY A 492 -8.98 -16.10 -11.62
CA GLY A 492 -8.85 -15.75 -10.20
C GLY A 492 -8.17 -14.40 -10.01
N PHE A 493 -7.06 -14.16 -10.71
CA PHE A 493 -6.35 -12.88 -10.68
C PHE A 493 -7.23 -11.70 -11.12
N ARG A 494 -8.09 -11.89 -12.12
CA ARG A 494 -8.94 -10.82 -12.68
C ARG A 494 -10.18 -10.52 -11.86
N GLU A 495 -10.87 -11.57 -11.42
CA GLU A 495 -12.25 -11.50 -10.94
C GLU A 495 -12.38 -11.56 -9.41
N ARG A 496 -11.29 -11.87 -8.68
CA ARG A 496 -11.28 -11.76 -7.21
C ARG A 496 -10.70 -10.42 -6.77
N ARG A 497 -11.16 -9.98 -5.60
CA ARG A 497 -10.63 -8.78 -4.94
C ARG A 497 -9.26 -9.07 -4.33
N HIS A 498 -8.31 -8.23 -4.65
CA HIS A 498 -6.94 -8.30 -4.14
C HIS A 498 -6.41 -6.90 -3.87
N PRO A 499 -5.35 -6.76 -3.05
CA PRO A 499 -4.50 -5.60 -3.08
C PRO A 499 -3.98 -5.39 -4.50
N ARG A 500 -3.98 -4.16 -4.98
CA ARG A 500 -3.57 -3.81 -6.35
C ARG A 500 -2.55 -2.69 -6.31
N THR A 501 -1.72 -2.67 -7.34
CA THR A 501 -0.82 -1.56 -7.63
C THR A 501 -1.09 -1.13 -9.06
N LEU A 502 -1.32 0.15 -9.28
CA LEU A 502 -1.68 0.71 -10.58
C LEU A 502 -0.75 1.87 -10.92
N VAL A 503 -0.56 2.09 -12.21
CA VAL A 503 0.06 3.30 -12.75
C VAL A 503 -0.83 3.86 -13.84
N GLY A 504 -1.09 5.17 -13.79
CA GLY A 504 -2.03 5.80 -14.70
C GLY A 504 -1.82 7.29 -14.88
N THR A 505 -2.53 7.90 -15.81
CA THR A 505 -2.47 9.34 -16.05
C THR A 505 -3.84 9.94 -16.27
N ASP A 506 -4.04 11.16 -15.77
CA ASP A 506 -5.17 12.04 -16.08
C ASP A 506 -4.87 12.98 -17.27
N GLY A 507 -3.75 12.76 -17.96
CA GLY A 507 -3.23 13.61 -19.03
C GLY A 507 -2.36 14.78 -18.55
N LYS A 508 -2.30 15.04 -17.24
CA LYS A 508 -1.46 16.08 -16.63
C LYS A 508 -0.37 15.47 -15.76
N ALA A 509 -0.74 14.58 -14.85
CA ALA A 509 0.15 13.92 -13.91
C ALA A 509 0.21 12.40 -14.17
N LEU A 510 1.33 11.80 -13.77
CA LEU A 510 1.46 10.36 -13.60
C LEU A 510 1.10 9.99 -12.15
N TRP A 511 0.24 9.00 -12.00
CA TRP A 511 -0.30 8.51 -10.73
C TRP A 511 0.21 7.10 -10.48
N TRP A 512 0.67 6.87 -9.26
CA TRP A 512 1.12 5.57 -8.77
C TRP A 512 0.30 5.19 -7.56
N ILE A 513 -0.56 4.19 -7.70
CA ILE A 513 -1.66 3.92 -6.78
C ILE A 513 -1.47 2.55 -6.16
N VAL A 514 -1.60 2.46 -4.84
CA VAL A 514 -1.83 1.20 -4.14
C VAL A 514 -3.23 1.15 -3.59
N VAL A 515 -3.85 -0.02 -3.69
CA VAL A 515 -5.14 -0.34 -3.08
C VAL A 515 -4.89 -1.48 -2.11
N ASP A 516 -5.26 -1.29 -0.85
CA ASP A 516 -5.13 -2.36 0.17
C ASP A 516 -6.20 -3.43 -0.02
N GLY A 517 -5.96 -4.63 0.48
CA GLY A 517 -6.89 -5.75 0.34
C GLY A 517 -6.61 -6.90 1.31
N ARG A 518 -7.50 -7.91 1.29
CA ARG A 518 -7.46 -9.10 2.16
C ARG A 518 -7.75 -8.84 3.65
N ASP A 519 -8.24 -7.65 3.99
CA ASP A 519 -8.71 -7.32 5.32
C ASP A 519 -10.12 -6.71 5.24
N PRO A 520 -11.20 -7.47 5.46
CA PRO A 520 -12.56 -6.94 5.32
C PRO A 520 -12.87 -5.80 6.30
N TRP A 521 -12.10 -5.67 7.39
CA TRP A 521 -12.29 -4.63 8.40
C TRP A 521 -11.53 -3.34 8.05
N HIS A 522 -10.38 -3.45 7.41
CA HIS A 522 -9.60 -2.30 6.93
C HIS A 522 -9.85 -1.97 5.44
N SER A 523 -9.55 -2.90 4.53
CA SER A 523 -9.77 -2.75 3.10
C SER A 523 -9.91 -4.11 2.42
N ASN A 524 -11.02 -4.30 1.71
CA ASN A 524 -11.32 -5.57 1.08
C ASN A 524 -10.57 -5.79 -0.26
N GLY A 525 -10.01 -4.72 -0.83
CA GLY A 525 -9.37 -4.73 -2.14
C GLY A 525 -10.36 -4.71 -3.28
N VAL A 526 -9.83 -4.81 -4.51
CA VAL A 526 -10.61 -4.63 -5.73
C VAL A 526 -10.30 -5.70 -6.77
N THR A 527 -11.34 -6.07 -7.53
CA THR A 527 -11.19 -6.77 -8.81
C THR A 527 -10.54 -5.83 -9.82
N LEU A 528 -10.09 -6.34 -10.97
CA LEU A 528 -9.57 -5.46 -12.03
C LEU A 528 -10.64 -4.52 -12.59
N MET A 529 -11.90 -4.96 -12.63
CA MET A 529 -13.01 -4.10 -13.07
C MET A 529 -13.28 -2.95 -12.08
N GLU A 530 -13.30 -3.27 -10.78
CA GLU A 530 -13.43 -2.25 -9.73
C GLU A 530 -12.22 -1.29 -9.72
N ALA A 531 -11.01 -1.80 -10.00
CA ALA A 531 -9.83 -0.96 -10.18
C ALA A 531 -9.96 -0.01 -11.39
N SER A 532 -10.49 -0.49 -12.53
CA SER A 532 -10.82 0.36 -13.68
C SER A 532 -11.84 1.44 -13.32
N GLN A 533 -12.88 1.10 -12.54
CA GLN A 533 -13.89 2.06 -12.11
C GLN A 533 -13.33 3.09 -11.14
N LEU A 534 -12.50 2.67 -10.18
CA LEU A 534 -11.78 3.58 -9.28
C LEU A 534 -10.92 4.56 -10.08
N ALA A 535 -10.11 4.04 -11.01
CA ALA A 535 -9.29 4.85 -11.91
C ALA A 535 -10.11 5.87 -12.72
N HIS A 536 -11.23 5.44 -13.30
CA HIS A 536 -12.13 6.33 -14.02
C HIS A 536 -12.69 7.41 -13.09
N ASN A 537 -13.11 7.08 -11.87
CA ASN A 537 -13.64 8.05 -10.91
C ASN A 537 -12.59 9.07 -10.47
N LEU A 538 -11.31 8.68 -10.48
CA LEU A 538 -10.17 9.58 -10.25
C LEU A 538 -9.83 10.45 -11.46
N GLY A 539 -10.52 10.28 -12.59
CA GLY A 539 -10.29 11.04 -13.82
C GLY A 539 -9.13 10.52 -14.68
N LEU A 540 -8.65 9.30 -14.42
CA LEU A 540 -7.56 8.71 -15.19
C LEU A 540 -8.07 8.22 -16.55
N SER A 541 -7.40 8.61 -17.63
CA SER A 541 -7.74 8.19 -19.00
C SER A 541 -7.02 6.91 -19.41
N THR A 542 -5.79 6.69 -18.93
CA THR A 542 -4.99 5.51 -19.26
C THR A 542 -4.41 4.93 -17.98
N VAL A 543 -4.62 3.64 -17.74
CA VAL A 543 -4.22 2.95 -16.50
C VAL A 543 -3.77 1.54 -16.80
N LEU A 544 -2.61 1.19 -16.24
CA LEU A 544 -2.01 -0.13 -16.29
C LEU A 544 -1.96 -0.75 -14.88
N ASN A 545 -2.36 -2.01 -14.77
CA ASN A 545 -2.15 -2.78 -13.54
C ASN A 545 -0.68 -3.24 -13.42
N LEU A 546 -0.11 -3.19 -12.22
CA LEU A 546 1.23 -3.66 -11.88
C LEU A 546 1.18 -4.89 -10.94
N ASP A 547 2.31 -5.29 -10.37
CA ASP A 547 2.32 -6.40 -9.42
C ASP A 547 1.58 -6.02 -8.14
N GLY A 548 0.71 -6.91 -7.68
CA GLY A 548 -0.22 -6.67 -6.58
C GLY A 548 -0.09 -7.69 -5.46
N GLY A 549 -1.19 -7.92 -4.74
CA GLY A 549 -1.19 -8.85 -3.61
C GLY A 549 -0.19 -8.41 -2.55
N GLY A 550 0.60 -9.34 -2.00
CA GLY A 550 1.62 -8.98 -1.00
C GLY A 550 2.83 -8.22 -1.55
N SER A 551 2.88 -7.91 -2.85
CA SER A 551 3.87 -6.96 -3.40
C SER A 551 3.39 -5.51 -3.29
N SER A 552 2.09 -5.26 -3.10
CA SER A 552 1.51 -3.92 -3.06
C SER A 552 2.02 -3.12 -1.87
N GLN A 553 2.81 -2.10 -2.16
CA GLN A 553 3.44 -1.28 -1.14
C GLN A 553 3.75 0.12 -1.66
N LEU A 554 3.44 1.12 -0.85
CA LEU A 554 3.76 2.53 -1.07
C LEU A 554 4.42 3.11 0.18
N LEU A 555 5.55 3.80 -0.01
CA LEU A 555 6.20 4.60 1.02
C LEU A 555 6.09 6.08 0.72
N TRP A 556 5.98 6.86 1.80
CA TRP A 556 6.05 8.30 1.79
C TRP A 556 6.90 8.78 2.95
N LYS A 557 7.92 9.59 2.65
CA LYS A 557 8.89 10.16 3.60
C LYS A 557 9.46 9.13 4.58
N GLY A 558 9.80 7.95 4.06
CA GLY A 558 10.42 6.86 4.83
C GLY A 558 9.44 5.90 5.51
N GLU A 559 8.14 6.23 5.58
CA GLU A 559 7.13 5.38 6.23
C GLU A 559 6.25 4.67 5.20
N ILE A 560 5.77 3.48 5.57
CA ILE A 560 4.81 2.72 4.77
C ILE A 560 3.43 3.34 4.96
N VAL A 561 2.78 3.70 3.85
CA VAL A 561 1.47 4.37 3.86
C VAL A 561 0.32 3.37 3.97
N ASN A 562 0.44 2.24 3.28
CA ASN A 562 -0.64 1.26 3.13
C ASN A 562 -0.48 0.06 4.08
N ALA A 563 -1.57 -0.64 4.40
CA ALA A 563 -1.52 -1.82 5.26
C ALA A 563 -0.96 -3.01 4.48
N ILE A 564 0.27 -3.42 4.81
CA ILE A 564 0.91 -4.55 4.14
C ILE A 564 0.09 -5.83 4.36
N PRO A 565 -0.26 -6.58 3.31
CA PRO A 565 -0.93 -7.87 3.46
C PRO A 565 -0.06 -8.86 4.25
N GLY A 566 -0.59 -9.41 5.36
CA GLY A 566 0.22 -10.23 6.28
C GLY A 566 1.18 -9.43 7.17
N GLY A 567 1.15 -8.11 7.06
CA GLY A 567 1.93 -7.07 7.76
C GLY A 567 3.45 -7.23 7.75
N LYS A 568 3.99 -8.04 6.83
CA LYS A 568 5.42 -8.18 6.56
C LYS A 568 5.72 -7.85 5.12
N GLU A 569 6.65 -6.94 4.90
CA GLU A 569 7.07 -6.55 3.55
C GLU A 569 7.60 -7.74 2.76
N ARG A 570 7.16 -7.85 1.51
CA ARG A 570 7.75 -8.78 0.54
C ARG A 570 9.02 -8.16 -0.03
N PRO A 571 10.17 -8.85 0.02
CA PRO A 571 11.35 -8.38 -0.69
C PRO A 571 11.14 -8.39 -2.21
N LEU A 572 11.53 -7.30 -2.88
CA LEU A 572 11.32 -7.08 -4.31
C LEU A 572 12.65 -7.00 -5.06
N PRO A 573 12.68 -7.36 -6.35
CA PRO A 573 13.88 -7.18 -7.17
C PRO A 573 14.12 -5.73 -7.60
N TYR A 574 13.10 -4.88 -7.59
CA TYR A 574 13.19 -3.46 -7.89
C TYR A 574 11.98 -2.69 -7.36
N GLY A 575 12.12 -1.38 -7.26
CA GLY A 575 11.08 -0.43 -6.90
C GLY A 575 11.17 0.84 -7.72
N ILE A 576 10.13 1.65 -7.65
CA ILE A 576 10.00 2.93 -8.34
C ILE A 576 10.05 4.00 -7.26
N PHE A 577 10.91 4.99 -7.43
CA PHE A 577 11.23 5.99 -6.41
C PHE A 577 10.96 7.39 -6.94
N PHE A 578 10.57 8.27 -6.01
CA PHE A 578 10.18 9.65 -6.27
C PHE A 578 11.04 10.55 -5.39
N GLY A 579 11.80 11.46 -6.00
CA GLY A 579 12.71 12.34 -5.28
C GLY A 579 13.93 12.70 -6.10
N SER A 580 14.89 13.36 -5.45
CA SER A 580 16.24 13.52 -5.99
C SER A 580 17.04 12.22 -5.84
N ARG A 581 17.99 12.01 -6.76
CA ARG A 581 18.98 10.93 -6.72
C ARG A 581 20.37 11.43 -6.29
N GLU A 582 20.46 12.71 -5.89
CA GLU A 582 21.70 13.35 -5.43
C GLU A 582 22.14 12.95 -4.02
#